data_AF-A0A7S4Q4G5-F1
#
_entry.id   AF-A0A7S4Q4G5-F1
#
_cell.length_a   1.000
_cell.length_b   1.000
_cell.length_c   1.000
_cell.angle_alpha   90.00
_cell.angle_beta   90.00
_cell.angle_gamma   90.00
#
_symmetry.space_group_name_H-M   'P 1'
#
loop_
_entity.id
_entity.type
_entity.pdbx_description
1 polymer ?
#
loop_
_entity_poly.entity_id
_entity_poly.type
_entity_poly.pdbx_seq_one_letter_code
_entity_poly.pdbx_strand_id
1 'polypeptide(L)'
;VAPLVCGMAPWGLDLVPWLRRLQGSAFGRRGSALVRSRAFRWASGTATLGCVAWEVVEHFAAMHEEHGMAELCFGLPQEVRKARREKEARFRALLEQARQRQAAGGVPADTLEAHRLLYPGLSPEELRTRRQEHGAVKWTEKALQVAVAMSPLLEVGAGRGQWQKALTERGANVLAYDDMSSPTVRLGLIGQVNRGNEEVVRRHADRALLLVYPNPGPMARKCLENYAGERLPPTVSRRVMSTVPGEGREGRAWHVGGMGYRARLAGEASGCPRLLLPLP
;
A
#
# COMPACT_ATOMS: atom_id res chain seq x y z
N VAL A 1 59.98 23.27 -26.28
CA VAL A 1 60.37 23.45 -24.86
C VAL A 1 59.10 23.85 -24.12
N ALA A 2 58.40 23.09 -23.27
CA ALA A 2 58.55 21.79 -22.60
C ALA A 2 57.13 21.20 -22.36
N PRO A 3 56.95 19.90 -22.07
CA PRO A 3 55.65 19.37 -21.67
C PRO A 3 55.49 19.37 -20.14
N LEU A 4 54.34 19.84 -19.66
CA LEU A 4 53.88 19.69 -18.28
C LEU A 4 53.45 18.23 -18.04
N VAL A 5 54.34 17.44 -17.45
CA VAL A 5 54.01 16.12 -16.89
C VAL A 5 53.42 16.36 -15.50
N CYS A 6 52.10 16.23 -15.39
CA CYS A 6 51.39 16.25 -14.13
C CYS A 6 51.55 14.87 -13.46
N GLY A 7 52.46 14.79 -12.48
CA GLY A 7 52.71 13.58 -11.71
C GLY A 7 51.55 13.27 -10.76
N MET A 8 50.73 12.28 -11.09
CA MET A 8 49.88 11.61 -10.11
C MET A 8 50.76 10.74 -9.21
N ALA A 9 50.93 11.15 -7.95
CA ALA A 9 51.50 10.31 -6.92
C ALA A 9 50.52 9.15 -6.60
N PRO A 10 50.96 7.88 -6.57
CA PRO A 10 50.13 6.78 -6.13
C PRO A 10 50.07 6.81 -4.60
N TRP A 11 48.95 7.24 -4.03
CA TRP A 11 48.61 6.99 -2.63
C TRP A 11 48.17 5.53 -2.49
N GLY A 12 49.08 4.61 -2.78
CA GLY A 12 48.97 3.23 -2.32
C GLY A 12 49.19 3.25 -0.81
N LEU A 13 48.13 3.53 -0.05
CA LEU A 13 48.12 3.20 1.37
C LEU A 13 48.23 1.68 1.43
N ASP A 14 49.46 1.21 1.62
CA ASP A 14 49.73 -0.17 1.98
C ASP A 14 49.09 -0.39 3.36
N LEU A 15 47.82 -0.79 3.35
CA LEU A 15 46.98 -0.96 4.53
C LEU A 15 47.57 -2.01 5.47
N VAL A 16 48.38 -2.92 4.95
CA VAL A 16 48.93 -4.06 5.69
C VAL A 16 49.98 -3.61 6.72
N PRO A 17 51.01 -2.80 6.38
CA PRO A 17 51.89 -2.19 7.38
C PRO A 17 51.18 -1.34 8.44
N TRP A 18 50.18 -0.55 8.03
CA TRP A 18 49.44 0.32 8.95
C TRP A 18 48.58 -0.49 9.93
N LEU A 19 47.88 -1.53 9.46
CA LEU A 19 47.12 -2.45 10.29
C LEU A 19 48.03 -3.23 11.27
N ARG A 20 49.23 -3.66 10.83
CA ARG A 20 50.21 -4.31 11.71
C ARG A 20 50.71 -3.37 12.82
N ARG A 21 50.94 -2.09 12.52
CA ARG A 21 51.31 -1.08 13.54
C ARG A 21 50.17 -0.85 14.54
N LEU A 22 48.93 -0.79 14.07
CA LEU A 22 47.77 -0.66 14.95
C LEU A 22 47.60 -1.87 15.87
N GLN A 23 47.78 -3.09 15.38
CA GLN A 23 47.73 -4.32 16.19
C GLN A 23 48.77 -4.33 17.33
N GLY A 24 49.95 -3.74 17.09
CA GLY A 24 51.01 -3.60 18.09
C GLY A 24 50.80 -2.48 19.12
N SER A 25 49.83 -1.59 18.93
CA SER A 25 49.54 -0.50 19.87
C SER A 25 48.76 -0.99 21.10
N ALA A 26 48.81 -0.23 22.19
CA ALA A 26 47.99 -0.52 23.39
C ALA A 26 46.47 -0.51 23.07
N PHE A 27 46.06 0.36 22.14
CA PHE A 27 44.70 0.43 21.61
C PHE A 27 44.33 -0.85 20.82
N GLY A 28 45.22 -1.31 19.94
CA GLY A 28 45.03 -2.56 19.19
C GLY A 28 44.99 -3.80 20.07
N ARG A 29 45.81 -3.86 21.12
CA ARG A 29 45.76 -4.95 22.11
C ARG A 29 44.42 -4.99 22.85
N ARG A 30 43.92 -3.84 23.34
CA ARG A 30 42.61 -3.72 23.98
C ARG A 30 41.46 -4.04 23.04
N GLY A 31 41.50 -3.55 21.80
CA GLY A 31 40.53 -3.89 20.76
C GLY A 31 40.52 -5.38 20.42
N SER A 32 41.69 -6.01 20.31
CA SER A 32 41.79 -7.45 20.01
C SER A 32 41.28 -8.34 21.15
N ALA A 33 41.38 -7.89 22.41
CA ALA A 33 40.81 -8.57 23.57
C ALA A 33 39.27 -8.44 23.58
N LEU A 34 38.75 -7.29 23.16
CA LEU A 34 37.32 -7.01 23.05
C LEU A 34 36.67 -7.83 21.94
N VAL A 35 37.30 -7.90 20.76
CA VAL A 35 36.86 -8.75 19.62
C VAL A 35 36.92 -10.25 19.96
N ARG A 36 37.90 -10.67 20.77
CA ARG A 36 38.01 -12.06 21.25
C ARG A 36 37.12 -12.38 22.46
N SER A 37 36.47 -11.37 23.05
CA SER A 37 35.59 -11.59 24.21
C SER A 37 34.40 -12.47 23.83
N ARG A 38 33.90 -13.26 24.79
CA ARG A 38 32.69 -14.07 24.59
C ARG A 38 31.47 -13.18 24.30
N ALA A 39 31.39 -12.01 24.94
CA ALA A 39 30.30 -11.05 24.74
C ALA A 39 30.26 -10.49 23.31
N PHE A 40 31.41 -10.09 22.74
CA PHE A 40 31.47 -9.59 21.36
C PHE A 40 31.15 -10.69 20.33
N ARG A 41 31.64 -11.92 20.53
CA ARG A 41 31.30 -13.05 19.67
C ARG A 41 29.81 -13.42 19.73
N TRP A 42 29.19 -13.28 20.89
CA TRP A 42 27.75 -13.50 21.05
C TRP A 42 26.94 -12.39 20.38
N ALA A 43 27.29 -11.12 20.61
CA ALA A 43 26.63 -9.97 20.00
C ALA A 43 26.77 -9.93 18.46
N SER A 44 27.98 -10.20 17.94
CA SER A 44 28.21 -10.32 16.50
C SER A 44 27.50 -11.53 15.91
N GLY A 45 27.51 -12.68 16.60
CA GLY A 45 26.75 -13.87 16.19
C GLY A 45 25.25 -13.62 16.11
N THR A 46 24.66 -12.93 17.10
CA THR A 46 23.23 -12.55 17.07
C THR A 46 22.92 -11.54 15.97
N ALA A 47 23.82 -10.59 15.70
CA ALA A 47 23.65 -9.64 14.62
C ALA A 47 23.72 -10.33 13.25
N THR A 48 24.68 -11.24 13.04
CA THR A 48 24.79 -12.02 11.82
C THR A 48 23.58 -12.93 11.62
N LEU A 49 23.11 -13.63 12.67
CA LEU A 49 21.88 -14.41 12.60
C LEU A 49 20.66 -13.54 12.28
N GLY A 50 20.58 -12.33 12.84
CA GLY A 50 19.54 -11.36 12.52
C GLY A 50 19.57 -10.90 11.07
N CYS A 51 20.76 -10.59 10.52
CA CYS A 51 20.93 -10.23 9.12
C CYS A 51 20.57 -11.38 8.17
N VAL A 52 21.01 -12.60 8.48
CA VAL A 52 20.66 -13.80 7.69
C VAL A 52 19.17 -14.08 7.77
N ALA A 53 18.56 -13.98 8.96
CA ALA A 53 17.11 -14.14 9.10
C ALA A 53 16.34 -13.07 8.32
N TRP A 54 16.83 -11.83 8.30
CA TRP A 54 16.24 -10.76 7.50
C TRP A 54 16.33 -11.04 6.00
N GLU A 55 17.50 -11.43 5.49
CA GLU A 55 17.67 -11.80 4.08
C GLU A 55 16.81 -13.01 3.70
N VAL A 56 16.68 -14.01 4.59
CA VAL A 56 15.78 -15.15 4.39
C VAL A 56 14.33 -14.69 4.31
N VAL A 57 13.88 -13.78 5.17
CA VAL A 57 12.52 -13.22 5.13
C VAL A 57 12.29 -12.41 3.86
N GLU A 58 13.24 -11.57 3.44
CA GLU A 58 13.16 -10.84 2.17
C GLU A 58 13.15 -11.78 0.96
N HIS A 59 13.96 -12.84 0.98
CA HIS A 59 13.99 -13.85 -0.07
C HIS A 59 12.68 -14.63 -0.15
N PHE A 60 12.12 -15.04 0.98
CA PHE A 60 10.79 -15.66 1.01
C PHE A 60 9.69 -14.70 0.57
N ALA A 61 9.77 -13.42 0.93
CA ALA A 61 8.83 -12.41 0.45
C ALA A 61 8.92 -12.24 -1.08
N ALA A 62 10.15 -12.21 -1.64
CA ALA A 62 10.39 -12.16 -3.07
C ALA A 62 9.88 -13.42 -3.79
N MET A 63 10.15 -14.61 -3.25
CA MET A 63 9.62 -15.88 -3.76
C MET A 63 8.10 -15.95 -3.71
N HIS A 64 7.47 -15.48 -2.62
CA HIS A 64 6.02 -15.39 -2.51
C HIS A 64 5.40 -14.45 -3.56
N GLU A 65 6.15 -13.43 -3.98
CA GLU A 65 5.73 -12.55 -5.07
C GLU A 65 5.87 -13.19 -6.46
N GLU A 66 6.94 -13.96 -6.69
CA GLU A 66 7.21 -14.67 -7.94
C GLU A 66 6.29 -15.88 -8.15
N HIS A 67 5.95 -16.62 -7.10
CA HIS A 67 5.11 -17.82 -7.19
C HIS A 67 3.60 -17.55 -7.14
N GLY A 68 3.16 -16.31 -7.42
CA GLY A 68 1.72 -16.01 -7.58
C GLY A 68 0.89 -16.02 -6.29
N MET A 69 1.47 -16.23 -5.11
CA MET A 69 0.73 -16.21 -3.84
C MET A 69 0.11 -14.84 -3.55
N ALA A 70 0.72 -13.76 -4.03
CA ALA A 70 0.14 -12.42 -3.97
C ALA A 70 -1.08 -12.22 -4.89
N GLU A 71 -1.23 -13.04 -5.94
CA GLU A 71 -2.44 -13.06 -6.78
C GLU A 71 -3.64 -13.62 -5.99
N LEU A 72 -3.40 -14.57 -5.06
CA LEU A 72 -4.40 -15.06 -4.12
C LEU A 72 -4.77 -14.04 -3.03
N CYS A 73 -3.83 -13.20 -2.61
CA CYS A 73 -4.05 -12.21 -1.55
C CYS A 73 -4.71 -10.92 -2.06
N PHE A 74 -4.34 -10.47 -3.26
CA PHE A 74 -4.78 -9.20 -3.81
C PHE A 74 -5.63 -9.34 -5.06
N GLY A 75 -5.73 -10.50 -5.72
CA GLY A 75 -6.50 -10.66 -6.96
C GLY A 75 -5.96 -9.88 -8.17
N LEU A 76 -4.76 -9.29 -8.08
CA LEU A 76 -4.16 -8.54 -9.19
C LEU A 76 -3.13 -9.41 -9.92
N PRO A 77 -3.19 -9.48 -11.27
CA PRO A 77 -2.17 -10.15 -12.06
C PRO A 77 -0.76 -9.62 -11.75
N GLN A 78 0.25 -10.49 -11.82
CA GLN A 78 1.65 -10.14 -11.52
C GLN A 78 2.13 -8.91 -12.32
N GLU A 79 1.76 -8.83 -13.60
CA GLU A 79 2.11 -7.69 -14.47
C GLU A 79 1.54 -6.37 -13.96
N VAL A 80 0.30 -6.36 -13.45
CA VAL A 80 -0.33 -5.17 -12.88
C VAL A 80 0.42 -4.73 -11.61
N ARG A 81 0.85 -5.68 -10.78
CA ARG A 81 1.63 -5.39 -9.56
C ARG A 81 3.00 -4.82 -9.90
N LYS A 82 3.70 -5.43 -10.87
CA LYS A 82 5.00 -4.96 -11.35
C LYS A 82 4.89 -3.54 -11.92
N ALA A 83 3.92 -3.29 -12.79
CA ALA A 83 3.67 -1.96 -13.35
C ALA A 83 3.36 -0.91 -12.26
N ARG A 84 2.61 -1.27 -11.21
CA ARG A 84 2.37 -0.37 -10.07
C ARG A 84 3.64 -0.03 -9.30
N ARG A 85 4.50 -1.01 -9.03
CA ARG A 85 5.79 -0.79 -8.34
C ARG A 85 6.71 0.10 -9.16
N GLU A 86 6.84 -0.16 -10.45
CA GLU A 86 7.66 0.67 -11.35
C GLU A 86 7.13 2.12 -11.40
N LYS A 87 5.81 2.28 -11.50
CA LYS A 87 5.17 3.59 -11.46
C LYS A 87 5.39 4.31 -10.13
N GLU A 88 5.29 3.62 -9.01
CA GLU A 88 5.56 4.17 -7.69
C GLU A 88 7.04 4.57 -7.51
N ALA A 89 7.97 3.71 -7.95
CA ALA A 89 9.40 3.99 -7.90
C ALA A 89 9.75 5.25 -8.72
N ARG A 90 9.22 5.36 -9.94
CA ARG A 90 9.38 6.55 -10.79
C ARG A 90 8.78 7.79 -10.12
N PHE A 91 7.60 7.68 -9.53
CA PHE A 91 6.96 8.79 -8.82
C PHE A 91 7.80 9.27 -7.64
N ARG A 92 8.33 8.35 -6.82
CA ARG A 92 9.24 8.69 -5.71
C ARG A 92 10.51 9.36 -6.19
N ALA A 93 11.11 8.88 -7.30
CA ALA A 93 12.29 9.49 -7.88
C ALA A 93 12.02 10.94 -8.34
N LEU A 94 10.88 11.20 -8.99
CA LEU A 94 10.48 12.55 -9.39
C LEU A 94 10.28 13.48 -8.19
N LEU A 95 9.66 12.99 -7.11
CA LEU A 95 9.49 13.78 -5.88
C LEU A 95 10.84 14.10 -5.22
N GLU A 96 11.78 13.16 -5.23
CA GLU A 96 13.10 13.37 -4.63
C GLU A 96 13.93 14.37 -5.46
N GLN A 97 13.90 14.27 -6.79
CA GLN A 97 14.50 15.25 -7.68
C GLN A 97 13.91 16.66 -7.45
N ALA A 98 12.59 16.75 -7.30
CA ALA A 98 11.90 18.01 -7.02
C ALA A 98 12.38 18.64 -5.70
N ARG A 99 12.53 17.83 -4.64
CA ARG A 99 13.05 18.27 -3.34
C ARG A 99 14.50 18.76 -3.44
N GLN A 100 15.35 18.02 -4.13
CA GLN A 100 16.76 18.38 -4.31
C GLN A 100 16.91 19.72 -5.04
N ARG A 101 16.09 19.96 -6.08
CA ARG A 101 16.07 21.24 -6.81
C ARG A 101 15.54 22.38 -5.94
N GLN A 102 14.49 22.14 -5.15
CA GLN A 102 13.96 23.13 -4.22
C GLN A 102 15.01 23.53 -3.17
N ALA A 103 15.75 22.55 -2.62
CA ALA A 103 16.85 22.81 -1.71
C ALA A 103 17.99 23.63 -2.36
N ALA A 104 18.19 23.49 -3.67
CA ALA A 104 19.12 24.28 -4.46
C ALA A 104 18.57 25.66 -4.91
N GLY A 105 17.39 26.07 -4.43
CA GLY A 105 16.77 27.35 -4.79
C GLY A 105 16.07 27.38 -6.16
N GLY A 106 15.89 26.23 -6.80
CA GLY A 106 15.15 26.10 -8.06
C GLY A 106 13.64 26.22 -7.87
N VAL A 107 12.94 26.73 -8.88
CA VAL A 107 11.47 26.73 -8.95
C VAL A 107 10.97 25.29 -9.10
N PRO A 108 9.95 24.84 -8.35
CA PRO A 108 9.46 23.46 -8.41
C PRO A 108 8.72 23.18 -9.73
N ALA A 109 9.47 22.85 -10.79
CA ALA A 109 8.96 22.56 -12.13
C ALA A 109 8.41 21.12 -12.30
N ASP A 110 8.60 20.23 -11.31
CA ASP A 110 8.37 18.78 -11.47
C ASP A 110 6.98 18.27 -11.09
N THR A 111 6.05 19.16 -10.73
CA THR A 111 4.67 18.74 -10.42
C THR A 111 3.95 18.19 -11.65
N LEU A 112 4.30 18.65 -12.86
CA LEU A 112 3.64 18.24 -14.09
C LEU A 112 4.07 16.86 -14.59
N GLU A 113 5.34 16.47 -14.39
CA GLU A 113 5.81 15.14 -14.79
C GLU A 113 5.26 14.06 -13.86
N ALA A 114 5.29 14.31 -12.54
CA ALA A 114 4.61 13.48 -11.55
C ALA A 114 3.10 13.36 -11.84
N HIS A 115 2.46 14.46 -12.26
CA HIS A 115 1.07 14.46 -12.69
C HIS A 115 0.84 13.54 -13.90
N ARG A 116 1.62 13.71 -14.98
CA ARG A 116 1.52 12.91 -16.20
C ARG A 116 1.76 11.42 -15.94
N LEU A 117 2.69 11.10 -15.04
CA LEU A 117 2.93 9.72 -14.62
C LEU A 117 1.71 9.12 -13.93
N LEU A 118 1.13 9.84 -12.96
CA LEU A 118 -0.01 9.35 -12.19
C LEU A 118 -1.30 9.28 -13.02
N TYR A 119 -1.55 10.30 -13.84
CA TYR A 119 -2.79 10.50 -14.59
C TYR A 119 -2.49 10.75 -16.07
N PRO A 120 -2.06 9.71 -16.81
CA PRO A 120 -1.80 9.85 -18.24
C PRO A 120 -3.08 10.26 -18.95
N GLY A 121 -3.00 11.31 -19.76
CA GLY A 121 -4.14 11.82 -20.55
C GLY A 121 -5.10 12.72 -19.79
N LEU A 122 -4.83 13.09 -18.53
CA LEU A 122 -5.54 14.18 -17.85
C LEU A 122 -4.62 15.39 -17.71
N SER A 123 -5.18 16.57 -17.85
CA SER A 123 -4.59 17.82 -17.43
C SER A 123 -4.78 18.04 -15.92
N PRO A 124 -3.96 18.91 -15.29
CA PRO A 124 -4.15 19.26 -13.89
C PRO A 124 -5.52 19.86 -13.56
N GLU A 125 -6.14 20.56 -14.51
CA GLU A 125 -7.46 21.14 -14.34
C GLU A 125 -8.55 20.07 -14.37
N GLU A 126 -8.52 19.17 -15.36
CA GLU A 126 -9.46 18.04 -15.43
C GLU A 126 -9.37 17.15 -14.18
N LEU A 127 -8.16 16.95 -13.64
CA LEU A 127 -7.98 16.22 -12.39
C LEU A 127 -8.63 16.95 -11.21
N ARG A 128 -8.50 18.28 -11.13
CA ARG A 128 -9.17 19.08 -10.08
C ARG A 128 -10.68 18.95 -10.19
N THR A 129 -11.25 19.10 -11.38
CA THR A 129 -12.68 18.92 -11.63
C THR A 129 -13.13 17.53 -11.21
N ARG A 130 -12.41 16.49 -11.64
CA ARG A 130 -12.69 15.10 -11.25
C ARG A 130 -12.63 14.88 -9.74
N ARG A 131 -11.68 15.50 -9.04
CA ARG A 131 -11.57 15.43 -7.57
C ARG A 131 -12.71 16.17 -6.86
N GLN A 132 -13.18 17.27 -7.43
CA GLN A 132 -14.34 17.98 -6.90
C GLN A 132 -15.60 17.12 -7.02
N GLU A 133 -15.81 16.48 -8.17
CA GLU A 133 -16.97 15.65 -8.47
C GLU A 133 -16.97 14.31 -7.72
N HIS A 134 -15.82 13.64 -7.68
CA HIS A 134 -15.74 12.24 -7.25
C HIS A 134 -14.85 12.01 -6.02
N GLY A 135 -14.16 13.03 -5.52
CA GLY A 135 -13.17 12.86 -4.46
C GLY A 135 -11.91 12.13 -4.95
N ALA A 136 -11.32 11.30 -4.09
CA ALA A 136 -10.06 10.61 -4.41
C ALA A 136 -10.24 9.49 -5.45
N VAL A 137 -11.43 8.88 -5.51
CA VAL A 137 -11.73 7.75 -6.40
C VAL A 137 -13.09 7.91 -7.06
N LYS A 138 -13.07 7.92 -8.40
CA LYS A 138 -14.29 7.84 -9.22
C LYS A 138 -14.85 6.41 -9.18
N TRP A 139 -16.15 6.31 -8.92
CA TRP A 139 -16.90 5.06 -9.00
C TRP A 139 -17.25 4.69 -10.45
N THR A 140 -17.53 3.40 -10.65
CA THR A 140 -18.25 2.90 -11.82
C THR A 140 -19.69 2.59 -11.43
N GLU A 141 -20.60 2.49 -12.40
CA GLU A 141 -21.99 2.14 -12.11
C GLU A 141 -22.10 0.76 -11.45
N LYS A 142 -21.30 -0.21 -11.92
CA LYS A 142 -21.22 -1.55 -11.31
C LYS A 142 -20.78 -1.49 -9.83
N ALA A 143 -19.82 -0.62 -9.49
CA ALA A 143 -19.38 -0.46 -8.11
C ALA A 143 -20.48 0.12 -7.22
N LEU A 144 -21.24 1.10 -7.73
CA LEU A 144 -22.39 1.65 -7.00
C LEU A 144 -23.49 0.62 -6.83
N GLN A 145 -23.84 -0.16 -7.86
CA GLN A 145 -24.85 -1.22 -7.77
C GLN A 145 -24.50 -2.25 -6.69
N VAL A 146 -23.23 -2.69 -6.65
CA VAL A 146 -22.74 -3.60 -5.61
C VAL A 146 -22.88 -2.97 -4.22
N ALA A 147 -22.46 -1.72 -4.05
CA ALA A 147 -22.54 -1.04 -2.77
C ALA A 147 -24.00 -0.86 -2.31
N VAL A 148 -24.90 -0.45 -3.21
CA VAL A 148 -26.34 -0.31 -2.93
C VAL A 148 -26.94 -1.64 -2.48
N ALA A 149 -26.62 -2.75 -3.15
CA ALA A 149 -27.09 -4.08 -2.77
C ALA A 149 -26.62 -4.55 -1.38
N MET A 150 -25.60 -3.90 -0.81
CA MET A 150 -25.04 -4.18 0.51
C MET A 150 -25.58 -3.27 1.61
N SER A 151 -26.46 -2.33 1.28
CA SER A 151 -27.14 -1.46 2.22
C SER A 151 -27.82 -2.26 3.35
N PRO A 152 -27.78 -1.81 4.62
CA PRO A 152 -27.24 -0.52 5.08
C PRO A 152 -25.71 -0.48 5.14
N LEU A 153 -25.12 0.68 4.80
CA LEU A 153 -23.68 0.91 4.71
C LEU A 153 -23.16 1.80 5.84
N LEU A 154 -21.91 1.57 6.22
CA LEU A 154 -21.08 2.47 7.02
C LEU A 154 -19.83 2.84 6.21
N GLU A 155 -19.70 4.10 5.83
CA GLU A 155 -18.50 4.66 5.19
C GLU A 155 -17.60 5.32 6.23
N VAL A 156 -16.30 4.98 6.27
CA VAL A 156 -15.30 5.64 7.12
C VAL A 156 -14.17 6.20 6.27
N GLY A 157 -13.85 7.47 6.49
CA GLY A 157 -12.96 8.26 5.63
C GLY A 157 -13.71 8.84 4.43
N ALA A 158 -14.95 9.28 4.64
CA ALA A 158 -15.84 9.75 3.57
C ALA A 158 -15.43 11.09 2.94
N GLY A 159 -14.45 11.80 3.54
CA GLY A 159 -14.02 13.12 3.11
C GLY A 159 -15.17 14.11 3.06
N ARG A 160 -15.50 14.59 1.85
CA ARG A 160 -16.61 15.53 1.64
C ARG A 160 -17.96 14.82 1.39
N GLY A 161 -17.99 13.50 1.32
CA GLY A 161 -19.22 12.72 1.16
C GLY A 161 -19.68 12.51 -0.28
N GLN A 162 -18.78 12.53 -1.27
CA GLN A 162 -19.15 12.28 -2.67
C GLN A 162 -19.78 10.89 -2.87
N TRP A 163 -19.16 9.84 -2.29
CA TRP A 163 -19.70 8.48 -2.36
C TRP A 163 -20.99 8.34 -1.55
N GLN A 164 -21.03 8.87 -0.32
CA GLN A 164 -22.26 8.96 0.48
C GLN A 164 -23.43 9.55 -0.31
N LYS A 165 -23.23 10.71 -0.96
CA LYS A 165 -24.26 11.36 -1.78
C LYS A 165 -24.69 10.48 -2.94
N ALA A 166 -23.74 9.99 -3.74
CA ALA A 166 -24.03 9.18 -4.93
C ALA A 166 -24.75 7.86 -4.62
N LEU A 167 -24.46 7.25 -3.46
CA LEU A 167 -25.11 6.03 -2.98
C LEU A 167 -26.51 6.33 -2.42
N THR A 168 -26.67 7.43 -1.69
CA THR A 168 -27.98 7.86 -1.15
C THR A 168 -28.96 8.21 -2.27
N GLU A 169 -28.49 8.88 -3.32
CA GLU A 169 -29.28 9.17 -4.53
C GLU A 169 -29.76 7.89 -5.24
N ARG A 170 -29.12 6.74 -4.99
CA ARG A 170 -29.52 5.41 -5.49
C ARG A 170 -30.32 4.60 -4.46
N GLY A 171 -30.76 5.22 -3.38
CA GLY A 171 -31.60 4.60 -2.35
C GLY A 171 -30.83 3.77 -1.30
N ALA A 172 -29.50 3.84 -1.25
CA ALA A 172 -28.75 3.18 -0.18
C ALA A 172 -28.90 3.94 1.15
N ASN A 173 -29.01 3.19 2.24
CA ASN A 173 -28.95 3.73 3.61
C ASN A 173 -27.48 3.79 4.04
N VAL A 174 -26.85 4.96 3.93
CA VAL A 174 -25.42 5.15 4.21
C VAL A 174 -25.22 6.08 5.41
N LEU A 175 -24.48 5.60 6.42
CA LEU A 175 -23.89 6.47 7.43
C LEU A 175 -22.42 6.70 7.08
N ALA A 176 -22.02 7.96 6.95
CA ALA A 176 -20.65 8.33 6.59
C ALA A 176 -19.96 9.10 7.71
N TYR A 177 -18.69 8.77 7.96
CA TYR A 177 -17.84 9.43 8.95
C TYR A 177 -16.50 9.86 8.36
N ASP A 178 -16.00 11.01 8.81
CA ASP A 178 -14.66 11.52 8.49
C ASP A 178 -14.08 12.28 9.69
N ASP A 179 -12.76 12.26 9.85
CA ASP A 179 -12.08 12.93 10.96
C ASP A 179 -11.94 14.45 10.74
N MET A 180 -12.28 14.91 9.53
CA MET A 180 -12.25 16.30 9.08
C MET A 180 -10.84 16.91 9.10
N SER A 181 -9.80 16.07 9.12
CA SER A 181 -8.39 16.50 9.14
C SER A 181 -7.93 17.04 7.78
N SER A 182 -8.58 16.60 6.68
CA SER A 182 -8.22 17.04 5.33
C SER A 182 -8.59 18.52 5.11
N PRO A 183 -7.67 19.34 4.57
CA PRO A 183 -7.96 20.72 4.19
C PRO A 183 -9.14 20.84 3.20
N THR A 184 -9.42 19.81 2.40
CA THR A 184 -10.51 19.83 1.42
C THR A 184 -11.89 19.91 2.06
N VAL A 185 -12.04 19.46 3.30
CA VAL A 185 -13.30 19.56 4.05
C VAL A 185 -13.67 21.02 4.31
N ARG A 186 -12.69 21.92 4.39
CA ARG A 186 -12.93 23.38 4.56
C ARG A 186 -13.64 24.01 3.36
N LEU A 187 -13.69 23.33 2.22
CA LEU A 187 -14.44 23.75 1.03
C LEU A 187 -15.93 23.36 1.12
N GLY A 188 -16.39 22.86 2.26
CA GLY A 188 -17.77 22.45 2.51
C GLY A 188 -18.03 20.98 2.16
N LEU A 189 -18.94 20.37 2.91
CA LEU A 189 -19.42 19.01 2.67
C LEU A 189 -20.36 18.99 1.45
N ILE A 190 -20.28 17.91 0.67
CA ILE A 190 -21.16 17.62 -0.47
C ILE A 190 -22.27 16.65 -0.04
N GLY A 191 -21.92 15.66 0.78
CA GLY A 191 -22.84 14.69 1.36
C GLY A 191 -23.08 14.93 2.84
N GLN A 192 -23.92 14.08 3.43
CA GLN A 192 -24.15 14.01 4.88
C GLN A 192 -23.03 13.19 5.53
N VAL A 193 -22.01 13.89 6.04
CA VAL A 193 -20.85 13.27 6.70
C VAL A 193 -20.78 13.70 8.15
N ASN A 194 -20.75 12.73 9.05
CA ASN A 194 -20.59 12.95 10.47
C ASN A 194 -19.11 13.04 10.84
N ARG A 195 -18.79 13.76 11.92
CA ARG A 195 -17.43 13.75 12.45
C ARG A 195 -17.16 12.43 13.19
N GLY A 196 -16.07 11.75 12.84
CA GLY A 196 -15.66 10.51 13.51
C GLY A 196 -14.43 9.87 12.84
N ASN A 197 -13.85 8.88 13.50
CA ASN A 197 -12.67 8.16 13.02
C ASN A 197 -12.96 6.65 12.98
N GLU A 198 -11.92 5.81 12.89
CA GLU A 198 -12.05 4.35 12.84
C GLU A 198 -12.82 3.72 14.01
N GLU A 199 -12.97 4.42 15.14
CA GLU A 199 -13.60 3.86 16.34
C GLU A 199 -15.12 3.76 16.21
N VAL A 200 -15.73 4.55 15.33
CA VAL A 200 -17.20 4.54 15.09
C VAL A 200 -17.67 3.17 14.60
N VAL A 201 -16.79 2.43 13.93
CA VAL A 201 -17.05 1.10 13.38
C VAL A 201 -17.53 0.12 14.45
N ARG A 202 -17.05 0.25 15.70
CA ARG A 202 -17.46 -0.62 16.83
C ARG A 202 -18.96 -0.51 17.16
N ARG A 203 -19.59 0.60 16.80
CA ARG A 203 -20.99 0.92 17.15
C ARG A 203 -21.98 0.54 16.05
N HIS A 204 -21.50 0.05 14.91
CA HIS A 204 -22.28 -0.11 13.68
C HIS A 204 -22.06 -1.49 13.04
N ALA A 205 -22.05 -2.55 13.85
CA ALA A 205 -21.92 -3.93 13.37
C ALA A 205 -23.13 -4.40 12.53
N ASP A 206 -24.24 -3.67 12.58
CA ASP A 206 -25.46 -3.89 11.80
C ASP A 206 -25.35 -3.46 10.32
N ARG A 207 -24.27 -2.77 9.94
CA ARG A 207 -24.09 -2.16 8.62
C ARG A 207 -22.84 -2.67 7.93
N ALA A 208 -22.90 -2.86 6.62
CA ALA A 208 -21.72 -3.26 5.85
C ALA A 208 -20.67 -2.13 5.81
N LEU A 209 -19.45 -2.44 6.21
CA LEU A 209 -18.32 -1.50 6.16
C LEU A 209 -17.88 -1.23 4.72
N LEU A 210 -17.88 0.04 4.33
CA LEU A 210 -17.39 0.57 3.06
C LEU A 210 -16.13 1.42 3.31
N LEU A 211 -15.02 1.04 2.70
CA LEU A 211 -13.76 1.81 2.72
C LEU A 211 -13.40 2.22 1.29
N VAL A 212 -13.46 3.53 1.01
CA VAL A 212 -13.14 4.08 -0.31
C VAL A 212 -11.87 4.91 -0.22
N TYR A 213 -10.77 4.37 -0.74
CA TYR A 213 -9.48 5.04 -0.76
C TYR A 213 -9.10 5.67 0.60
N PRO A 214 -9.06 4.86 1.67
CA PRO A 214 -8.66 5.36 2.98
C PRO A 214 -7.28 6.00 2.89
N ASN A 215 -7.07 7.08 3.65
CA ASN A 215 -5.74 7.71 3.73
C ASN A 215 -4.66 6.64 3.99
N PRO A 216 -3.49 6.72 3.33
CA PRO A 216 -2.40 5.81 3.61
C PRO A 216 -2.05 5.92 5.10
N GLY A 217 -2.10 4.80 5.81
CA GLY A 217 -1.92 4.80 7.26
C GLY A 217 -2.71 3.69 7.96
N PRO A 218 -2.81 3.75 9.29
CA PRO A 218 -3.41 2.69 10.07
C PRO A 218 -4.95 2.67 9.98
N MET A 219 -5.60 3.70 9.43
CA MET A 219 -7.07 3.84 9.45
C MET A 219 -7.78 2.60 8.90
N ALA A 220 -7.44 2.16 7.68
CA ALA A 220 -8.08 1.01 7.05
C ALA A 220 -7.93 -0.26 7.89
N ARG A 221 -6.71 -0.51 8.38
CA ARG A 221 -6.40 -1.65 9.25
C ARG A 221 -7.21 -1.59 10.54
N LYS A 222 -7.23 -0.44 11.21
CA LYS A 222 -7.97 -0.28 12.47
C LYS A 222 -9.48 -0.39 12.27
N CYS A 223 -10.02 0.10 11.14
CA CYS A 223 -11.44 -0.13 10.81
C CYS A 223 -11.72 -1.62 10.75
N LEU A 224 -10.88 -2.42 10.08
CA LEU A 224 -11.04 -3.87 9.99
C LEU A 224 -10.86 -4.57 11.34
N GLU A 225 -9.86 -4.17 12.14
CA GLU A 225 -9.62 -4.71 13.50
C GLU A 225 -10.79 -4.42 14.46
N ASN A 226 -11.46 -3.28 14.28
CA ASN A 226 -12.57 -2.85 15.14
C ASN A 226 -13.96 -3.28 14.63
N TYR A 227 -14.06 -3.80 13.40
CA TYR A 227 -15.34 -4.16 12.80
C TYR A 227 -15.81 -5.53 13.26
N ALA A 228 -16.92 -5.53 14.02
CA ALA A 228 -17.55 -6.74 14.52
C ALA A 228 -18.68 -7.26 13.60
N GLY A 229 -18.97 -6.58 12.49
CA GLY A 229 -20.03 -6.99 11.56
C GLY A 229 -19.59 -8.12 10.63
N GLU A 230 -20.55 -8.96 10.23
CA GLU A 230 -20.31 -10.10 9.34
C GLU A 230 -20.40 -9.74 7.85
N ARG A 231 -20.97 -8.57 7.54
CA ARG A 231 -21.23 -8.12 6.18
C ARG A 231 -20.09 -7.25 5.69
N LEU A 232 -19.21 -7.81 4.88
CA LEU A 232 -18.35 -7.03 3.99
C LEU A 232 -18.93 -7.14 2.57
N PRO A 233 -18.99 -6.05 1.78
CA PRO A 233 -19.42 -6.13 0.38
C PRO A 233 -18.68 -7.25 -0.36
N PRO A 234 -19.38 -8.15 -1.10
CA PRO A 234 -18.76 -9.25 -1.84
C PRO A 234 -17.87 -8.79 -3.01
N THR A 235 -17.55 -7.50 -3.08
CA THR A 235 -16.48 -6.96 -3.91
C THR A 235 -15.47 -6.15 -3.11
N VAL A 236 -15.04 -6.64 -1.94
CA VAL A 236 -13.62 -6.61 -1.47
C VAL A 236 -13.29 -7.89 -0.66
N SER A 237 -13.85 -9.05 -1.00
CA SER A 237 -13.33 -10.32 -0.45
C SER A 237 -12.14 -10.77 -1.28
N ARG A 238 -10.91 -10.45 -0.83
CA ARG A 238 -9.62 -11.05 -1.23
C ARG A 238 -9.32 -11.25 -2.74
N ARG A 239 -10.11 -10.69 -3.64
CA ARG A 239 -9.99 -10.79 -5.09
C ARG A 239 -10.34 -9.42 -5.66
N VAL A 240 -9.33 -8.55 -5.79
CA VAL A 240 -9.48 -7.27 -6.49
C VAL A 240 -9.77 -7.58 -7.95
N MET A 241 -10.97 -7.27 -8.42
CA MET A 241 -11.22 -7.22 -9.85
C MET A 241 -10.50 -6.01 -10.44
N SER A 242 -9.36 -6.23 -11.12
CA SER A 242 -8.90 -5.32 -12.17
C SER A 242 -9.21 -5.94 -13.52
N THR A 243 -10.05 -5.28 -14.32
CA THR A 243 -10.25 -5.65 -15.72
C THR A 243 -9.18 -4.99 -16.59
N VAL A 244 -8.41 -5.81 -17.30
CA VAL A 244 -7.72 -5.46 -18.55
C VAL A 244 -8.41 -6.29 -19.64
N PRO A 245 -8.71 -5.75 -20.83
CA PRO A 245 -9.34 -6.53 -21.90
C PRO A 245 -8.30 -7.47 -22.53
N GLY A 246 -8.63 -8.75 -22.66
CA GLY A 246 -7.75 -9.72 -23.31
C GLY A 246 -8.23 -11.16 -23.17
N GLU A 247 -8.85 -11.65 -24.24
CA GLU A 247 -8.96 -13.02 -24.75
C GLU A 247 -9.40 -14.17 -23.83
N GLY A 248 -10.47 -14.83 -24.26
CA GLY A 248 -11.05 -15.98 -23.61
C GLY A 248 -10.15 -17.21 -23.58
N ARG A 249 -10.35 -18.01 -22.53
CA ARG A 249 -10.34 -19.49 -22.57
C ARG A 249 -10.93 -20.02 -21.27
N GLU A 250 -11.87 -20.94 -21.43
CA GLU A 250 -12.42 -21.75 -20.36
C GLU A 250 -11.34 -22.62 -19.71
N GLY A 251 -11.38 -22.73 -18.38
CA GLY A 251 -10.54 -23.64 -17.62
C GLY A 251 -11.06 -23.82 -16.20
N ARG A 252 -11.79 -24.92 -15.96
CA ARG A 252 -12.20 -25.38 -14.63
C ARG A 252 -10.98 -25.91 -13.88
N ALA A 253 -10.68 -25.35 -12.71
CA ALA A 253 -9.87 -26.01 -11.70
C ALA A 253 -10.34 -25.57 -10.29
N TRP A 254 -10.82 -26.55 -9.53
CA TRP A 254 -11.09 -26.43 -8.10
C TRP A 254 -9.81 -26.78 -7.34
N HIS A 255 -9.44 -25.97 -6.34
CA HIS A 255 -8.54 -26.43 -5.29
C HIS A 255 -8.92 -25.83 -3.94
N VAL A 256 -9.18 -26.73 -2.99
CA VAL A 256 -9.36 -26.47 -1.56
C VAL A 256 -7.98 -26.60 -0.94
N GLY A 257 -7.44 -25.50 -0.42
CA GLY A 257 -6.18 -25.47 0.33
C GLY A 257 -6.41 -24.78 1.67
N GLY A 258 -6.42 -25.56 2.75
CA GLY A 258 -6.72 -25.10 4.10
C GLY A 258 -5.52 -24.53 4.85
N MET A 259 -5.79 -23.50 5.65
CA MET A 259 -5.21 -23.11 6.95
C MET A 259 -6.04 -21.87 7.33
N GLY A 260 -6.92 -21.84 8.32
CA GLY A 260 -6.88 -22.46 9.63
C GLY A 260 -7.31 -21.39 10.64
N TYR A 261 -8.56 -20.94 10.58
CA TYR A 261 -9.22 -20.20 11.67
C TYR A 261 -10.63 -20.75 11.85
N ARG A 262 -10.81 -21.59 12.88
CA ARG A 262 -12.12 -22.05 13.35
C ARG A 262 -12.77 -20.91 14.14
N ALA A 263 -13.67 -20.16 13.52
CA ALA A 263 -14.79 -19.59 14.25
C ALA A 263 -15.84 -20.68 14.40
N ARG A 264 -16.23 -20.96 15.64
CA ARG A 264 -17.20 -21.98 16.02
C ARG A 264 -18.60 -21.46 15.66
N LEU A 265 -19.15 -21.85 14.51
CA LEU A 265 -20.57 -21.68 14.21
C LEU A 265 -21.29 -22.99 14.55
N ALA A 266 -22.23 -22.90 15.50
CA ALA A 266 -23.19 -23.95 15.80
C ALA A 266 -24.50 -23.60 15.11
N GLY A 267 -25.00 -24.51 14.25
CA GLY A 267 -26.35 -24.55 13.67
C GLY A 267 -26.70 -23.37 12.75
N GLU A 268 -27.52 -23.46 11.71
CA GLU A 268 -28.28 -24.52 11.08
C GLU A 268 -28.48 -24.09 9.62
N ALA A 269 -28.82 -25.06 8.78
CA ALA A 269 -29.06 -24.90 7.36
C ALA A 269 -30.15 -23.87 7.02
N SER A 270 -29.90 -23.06 6.00
CA SER A 270 -30.96 -22.64 5.08
C SER A 270 -30.33 -22.28 3.73
N GLY A 271 -30.79 -22.97 2.69
CA GLY A 271 -30.33 -22.78 1.32
C GLY A 271 -30.79 -21.45 0.74
N CYS A 272 -29.97 -20.88 -0.14
CA CYS A 272 -30.40 -19.86 -1.09
C CYS A 272 -29.60 -20.06 -2.40
N PRO A 273 -30.25 -19.96 -3.58
CA PRO A 273 -29.69 -20.47 -4.83
C PRO A 273 -28.66 -19.49 -5.42
N ARG A 274 -27.55 -20.03 -5.91
CA ARG A 274 -26.57 -19.28 -6.73
C ARG A 274 -27.08 -19.16 -8.15
N LEU A 275 -27.54 -17.96 -8.51
CA LEU A 275 -27.87 -17.61 -9.90
C LEU A 275 -26.58 -17.28 -10.67
N LEU A 276 -26.24 -18.09 -11.66
CA LEU A 276 -25.26 -17.79 -12.70
C LEU A 276 -26.02 -17.26 -13.92
N LEU A 277 -25.69 -16.04 -14.37
CA LEU A 277 -26.10 -15.55 -15.68
C LEU A 277 -24.84 -15.38 -16.56
N PRO A 278 -24.86 -15.87 -17.81
CA PRO A 278 -23.81 -15.57 -18.78
C PRO A 278 -24.00 -14.13 -19.27
N LEU A 279 -22.90 -13.46 -19.61
CA LEU A 279 -22.94 -12.20 -20.36
C LEU A 279 -22.43 -12.44 -21.79
N PRO A 280 -23.08 -11.85 -22.82
CA PRO A 280 -22.44 -11.53 -24.09
C PRO A 280 -21.42 -10.39 -23.94
#